data_AF-A0A498CAK5-F1
#
_entry.id   AF-A0A498CAK5-F1
#
_cell.length_a   1.000
_cell.length_b   1.000
_cell.length_c   1.000
_cell.angle_alpha   90.00
_cell.angle_beta   90.00
_cell.angle_gamma   90.00
#
_symmetry.space_group_name_H-M   'P 1'
#
loop_
_entity.id
_entity.type
_entity.pdbx_description
1 polymer ?
#
loop_
_entity_poly.entity_id
_entity_poly.type
_entity_poly.pdbx_seq_one_letter_code
_entity_poly.pdbx_strand_id
1 'polypeptide(L)'
;MTIDVQDEAPVVSAVRQARAYSRSADVIDGVKTAVIDELKRLDPTLKIKKTDYFNHSYAPDLVAVWREAGREQERRIFIRGSLSSVVAAEDVQSLADQEPLLIGLGDEKKKVLADLRKQLPASTRTLATEVSATSRIPTLTRDEQRDTQLSGLVRANIVRGGRGLLNDKAADRIIAVEEDEPREALKAFQTTVRQLFTGATAERLNRTAGLLKEFFEEHPSQQTLGLLRAEPLLDSELRVVLPYVLRRASEVKSSEVWEALASMLTLERLESMSPSLADLDLTPIVARATKSMTAGRSALFPNTEVANDEDAELPPSWKVRSGRLVADVHRWALWMGTDARKIRARDDGTDARWDELAAPLRAFDLTAIELHGLTRQLSVGNENPDTLREDVERIRGTIEDDFHVAAVTVREKGNADAGEVKVEFEGAVGTGKATVDFHIRAASLLAVRRPLTDEDIVTLTGD
;
A
#
# COMPACT_ATOMS: atom_id res chain seq x y z
N MET A 1 34.83 -14.42 -33.46
CA MET A 1 35.04 -14.33 -31.99
C MET A 1 33.88 -13.52 -31.46
N THR A 2 32.76 -14.21 -31.26
CA THR A 2 31.49 -13.62 -30.84
C THR A 2 31.56 -13.58 -29.33
N ILE A 3 31.73 -12.37 -28.77
CA ILE A 3 31.71 -12.18 -27.32
C ILE A 3 30.27 -12.45 -26.90
N ASP A 4 30.11 -13.48 -26.10
CA ASP A 4 28.88 -13.84 -25.41
C ASP A 4 28.50 -12.63 -24.52
N VAL A 5 27.53 -11.84 -24.98
CA VAL A 5 26.95 -10.74 -24.19
C VAL A 5 26.06 -11.42 -23.15
N GLN A 6 26.68 -11.85 -22.05
CA GLN A 6 25.93 -12.12 -20.82
C GLN A 6 25.07 -10.89 -20.53
N ASP A 7 23.78 -11.11 -20.29
CA ASP A 7 22.76 -10.09 -20.01
C ASP A 7 23.30 -9.00 -19.07
N GLU A 8 23.69 -7.88 -19.67
CA GLU A 8 24.20 -6.75 -18.91
C GLU A 8 23.02 -6.07 -18.22
N ALA A 9 23.12 -5.90 -16.91
CA ALA A 9 22.04 -5.34 -16.12
C ALA A 9 21.57 -3.98 -16.68
N PRO A 10 20.25 -3.70 -16.75
CA PRO A 10 19.70 -2.53 -17.44
C PRO A 10 20.31 -1.20 -16.99
N VAL A 11 20.54 -1.02 -15.69
CA VAL A 11 21.13 0.21 -15.14
C VAL A 11 22.60 0.39 -15.58
N VAL A 12 23.38 -0.68 -15.66
CA VAL A 12 24.81 -0.62 -16.07
C VAL A 12 24.88 -0.19 -17.54
N SER A 13 24.03 -0.77 -18.38
CA SER A 13 23.89 -0.39 -19.79
C SER A 13 23.42 1.06 -19.94
N ALA A 14 22.42 1.50 -19.17
CA ALA A 14 21.92 2.87 -19.19
C ALA A 14 22.99 3.89 -18.77
N VAL A 15 23.76 3.61 -17.72
CA VAL A 15 24.90 4.43 -17.30
C VAL A 15 25.96 4.50 -18.39
N ARG A 16 26.29 3.38 -19.04
CA ARG A 16 27.25 3.35 -20.15
C ARG A 16 26.78 4.18 -21.34
N GLN A 17 25.51 4.04 -21.72
CA GLN A 17 24.90 4.82 -22.80
C GLN A 17 24.93 6.31 -22.47
N ALA A 18 24.57 6.70 -21.25
CA ALA A 18 24.62 8.09 -20.81
C ALA A 18 26.04 8.68 -20.91
N ARG A 19 27.08 7.90 -20.57
CA ARG A 19 28.48 8.33 -20.68
C ARG A 19 28.97 8.49 -22.12
N ALA A 20 28.25 7.96 -23.11
CA ALA A 20 28.59 8.09 -24.53
C ALA A 20 28.08 9.41 -25.15
N TYR A 21 27.23 10.18 -24.45
CA TYR A 21 26.79 11.48 -24.95
C TYR A 21 27.95 12.48 -25.07
N SER A 22 27.87 13.34 -26.10
CA SER A 22 28.93 14.33 -26.38
C SER A 22 28.85 15.58 -25.51
N ARG A 23 27.66 15.91 -24.99
CA ARG A 23 27.45 17.10 -24.14
C ARG A 23 27.46 16.68 -22.67
N SER A 24 28.23 17.39 -21.85
CA SER A 24 28.34 17.09 -20.41
C SER A 24 27.00 17.16 -19.68
N ALA A 25 26.10 18.07 -20.05
CA ALA A 25 24.77 18.16 -19.46
C ALA A 25 23.95 16.88 -19.69
N ASP A 26 23.99 16.33 -20.90
CA ASP A 26 23.26 15.11 -21.27
C ASP A 26 23.84 13.87 -20.58
N VAL A 27 25.17 13.83 -20.39
CA VAL A 27 25.84 12.78 -19.60
C VAL A 27 25.35 12.81 -18.15
N ILE A 28 25.35 13.99 -17.51
CA ILE A 28 24.95 14.15 -16.11
C ILE A 28 23.48 13.74 -15.93
N ASP A 29 22.59 14.26 -16.78
CA ASP A 29 21.17 13.97 -16.66
C ASP A 29 20.87 12.48 -16.92
N GLY A 30 21.53 11.88 -17.91
CA GLY A 30 21.39 10.44 -18.21
C GLY A 30 21.85 9.55 -17.06
N VAL A 31 23.01 9.85 -16.45
CA VAL A 31 23.52 9.10 -15.29
C VAL A 31 22.59 9.25 -14.08
N LYS A 32 22.17 10.48 -13.76
CA LYS A 32 21.22 10.71 -12.66
C LYS A 32 19.91 9.96 -12.88
N THR A 33 19.39 9.97 -14.11
CA THR A 33 18.15 9.27 -14.46
C THR A 33 18.29 7.76 -14.29
N ALA A 34 19.36 7.15 -14.80
CA ALA A 34 19.62 5.72 -14.62
C ALA A 34 19.70 5.31 -13.14
N VAL A 35 20.39 6.11 -12.31
CA VAL A 35 20.47 5.86 -10.85
C VAL A 35 19.11 6.04 -10.18
N ILE A 36 18.32 7.05 -10.55
CA ILE A 36 16.96 7.25 -10.01
C ILE A 36 16.08 6.04 -10.31
N ASP A 37 16.11 5.54 -11.54
CA ASP A 37 15.28 4.41 -11.95
C ASP A 37 15.67 3.14 -11.20
N GLU A 38 16.97 2.91 -11.00
CA GLU A 38 17.47 1.80 -10.19
C GLU A 38 17.06 1.90 -8.71
N LEU A 39 17.14 3.09 -8.11
CA LEU A 39 16.70 3.28 -6.72
C LEU A 39 15.19 3.10 -6.57
N LYS A 40 14.39 3.55 -7.54
CA LYS A 40 12.94 3.31 -7.59
C LYS A 40 12.60 1.85 -7.85
N ARG A 41 13.45 1.12 -8.59
CA ARG A 41 13.32 -0.33 -8.79
C ARG A 41 13.48 -1.07 -7.47
N LEU A 42 14.43 -0.66 -6.62
CA LEU A 42 14.60 -1.21 -5.27
C LEU A 42 13.43 -0.86 -4.35
N ASP A 43 13.00 0.41 -4.34
CA ASP A 43 11.88 0.90 -3.54
C ASP A 43 11.01 1.88 -4.36
N PRO A 44 9.88 1.40 -4.91
CA PRO A 44 8.98 2.21 -5.74
C PRO A 44 8.34 3.41 -5.03
N THR A 45 8.40 3.46 -3.70
CA THR A 45 7.78 4.53 -2.92
C THR A 45 8.68 5.76 -2.75
N LEU A 46 9.95 5.66 -3.17
CA LEU A 46 10.89 6.77 -3.07
C LEU A 46 10.55 7.90 -4.04
N LYS A 47 10.44 9.10 -3.50
CA LYS A 47 10.49 10.33 -4.28
C LYS A 47 11.93 10.82 -4.35
N ILE A 48 12.58 10.64 -5.49
CA ILE A 48 13.96 11.12 -5.69
C ILE A 48 13.94 12.53 -6.30
N LYS A 49 14.57 13.49 -5.63
CA LYS A 49 14.78 14.86 -6.10
C LYS A 49 16.18 14.97 -6.74
N LYS A 50 16.26 15.46 -7.98
CA LYS A 50 17.53 15.84 -8.62
C LYS A 50 18.01 17.17 -8.02
N THR A 51 19.28 17.26 -7.67
CA THR A 51 19.93 18.55 -7.35
C THR A 51 20.63 19.10 -8.59
N ASP A 52 21.09 20.35 -8.53
CA ASP A 52 21.89 20.96 -9.59
C ASP A 52 23.38 20.54 -9.55
N TYR A 53 23.79 19.82 -8.50
CA TYR A 53 25.18 19.42 -8.29
C TYR A 53 25.47 18.07 -8.94
N PHE A 54 26.67 17.92 -9.51
CA PHE A 54 27.16 16.61 -9.93
C PHE A 54 28.61 16.41 -9.52
N ASN A 55 28.92 15.30 -8.87
CA ASN A 55 30.28 14.96 -8.40
C ASN A 55 30.88 16.04 -7.47
N HIS A 56 30.07 16.66 -6.62
CA HIS A 56 30.51 17.65 -5.64
C HIS A 56 30.90 16.98 -4.30
N SER A 57 31.91 17.52 -3.63
CA SER A 57 32.47 16.97 -2.38
C SER A 57 31.55 17.06 -1.14
N TYR A 58 30.44 17.80 -1.21
CA TYR A 58 29.63 18.15 -0.02
C TYR A 58 28.14 18.28 -0.32
N ALA A 59 27.80 18.79 -1.51
CA ALA A 59 26.41 18.84 -1.96
C ALA A 59 26.03 17.51 -2.63
N PRO A 60 24.87 16.91 -2.28
CA PRO A 60 24.45 15.64 -2.84
C PRO A 60 24.00 15.78 -4.30
N ASP A 61 24.15 14.71 -5.08
CA ASP A 61 23.70 14.63 -6.46
C ASP A 61 22.18 14.41 -6.54
N LEU A 62 21.64 13.64 -5.59
CA LEU A 62 20.22 13.31 -5.46
C LEU A 62 19.82 13.31 -3.98
N VAL A 63 18.53 13.53 -3.72
CA VAL A 63 17.94 13.35 -2.38
C VAL A 63 16.76 12.38 -2.49
N ALA A 64 16.86 11.24 -1.83
CA ALA A 64 15.74 10.31 -1.68
C ALA A 64 14.83 10.78 -0.55
N VAL A 65 13.54 10.85 -0.81
CA VAL A 65 12.53 11.29 0.16
C VAL A 65 11.43 10.24 0.25
N TRP A 66 11.04 9.88 1.47
CA TRP A 66 9.92 8.98 1.73
C TRP A 66 9.13 9.45 2.94
N ARG A 67 7.93 8.88 3.13
CA ARG A 67 7.14 9.07 4.35
C ARG A 67 7.17 7.80 5.19
N GLU A 68 7.29 8.00 6.48
CA GLU A 68 7.27 6.92 7.47
C GLU A 68 6.53 7.44 8.71
N ALA A 69 5.44 6.76 9.09
CA ALA A 69 4.55 7.20 10.17
C ALA A 69 4.11 8.67 10.04
N GLY A 70 3.77 9.11 8.82
CA GLY A 70 3.34 10.48 8.52
C GLY A 70 4.45 11.53 8.52
N ARG A 71 5.70 11.18 8.82
CA ARG A 71 6.85 12.10 8.80
C ARG A 71 7.66 11.93 7.52
N GLU A 72 8.07 13.05 6.93
CA GLU A 72 9.02 13.04 5.82
C GLU A 72 10.42 12.67 6.34
N GLN A 73 11.05 11.71 5.67
CA GLN A 73 12.42 11.29 5.90
C GLN A 73 13.21 11.53 4.61
N GLU A 74 14.50 11.84 4.74
CA GLU A 74 15.37 12.05 3.60
C GLU A 74 16.70 11.32 3.72
N ARG A 75 17.29 11.00 2.58
CA ARG A 75 18.67 10.51 2.49
C ARG A 75 19.39 11.13 1.31
N ARG A 76 20.61 11.59 1.59
CA ARG A 76 21.50 12.22 0.60
C ARG A 76 22.25 11.15 -0.17
N ILE A 77 22.26 11.28 -1.49
CA ILE A 77 22.89 10.33 -2.40
C ILE A 77 23.98 11.06 -3.17
N PHE A 78 25.17 10.46 -3.16
CA PHE A 78 26.34 10.97 -3.85
C PHE A 78 26.76 9.97 -4.92
N ILE A 79 26.82 10.42 -6.16
CA ILE A 79 27.22 9.62 -7.31
C ILE A 79 28.70 9.90 -7.56
N ARG A 80 29.48 8.83 -7.76
CA ARG A 80 30.91 8.89 -8.05
C ARG A 80 31.23 8.02 -9.24
N GLY A 81 32.22 8.44 -10.02
CA GLY A 81 32.68 7.65 -11.17
C GLY A 81 33.12 6.23 -10.77
N SER A 82 33.60 6.06 -9.54
CA SER A 82 34.12 4.81 -8.99
C SER A 82 34.18 4.91 -7.45
N LEU A 83 34.22 3.80 -6.70
CA LEU A 83 34.41 3.87 -5.24
C LEU A 83 35.87 4.14 -4.85
N SER A 84 36.81 3.97 -5.77
CA SER A 84 38.20 4.38 -5.60
C SER A 84 38.33 5.89 -5.39
N SER A 85 37.48 6.70 -6.04
CA SER A 85 37.45 8.15 -5.77
C SER A 85 36.89 8.46 -4.39
N VAL A 86 35.92 7.69 -3.90
CA VAL A 86 35.38 7.81 -2.53
C VAL A 86 36.48 7.60 -1.49
N VAL A 87 37.28 6.53 -1.66
CA VAL A 87 38.40 6.22 -0.75
C VAL A 87 39.48 7.31 -0.82
N ALA A 88 39.81 7.78 -2.02
CA ALA A 88 40.84 8.80 -2.21
C ALA A 88 40.45 10.19 -1.67
N ALA A 89 39.16 10.52 -1.70
CA ALA A 89 38.64 11.79 -1.19
C ALA A 89 38.24 11.74 0.30
N GLU A 90 38.37 10.58 0.96
CA GLU A 90 37.92 10.35 2.34
C GLU A 90 36.43 10.71 2.55
N ASP A 91 35.62 10.57 1.49
CA ASP A 91 34.19 10.93 1.44
C ASP A 91 33.40 10.27 2.58
N VAL A 92 33.77 9.05 2.96
CA VAL A 92 33.13 8.30 4.05
C VAL A 92 33.26 9.03 5.40
N GLN A 93 34.42 9.64 5.67
CA GLN A 93 34.67 10.33 6.94
C GLN A 93 34.10 11.74 6.90
N SER A 94 34.28 12.45 5.78
CA SER A 94 33.84 13.84 5.63
C SER A 94 32.32 13.99 5.56
N LEU A 95 31.61 12.95 5.10
CA LEU A 95 30.15 12.95 4.98
C LEU A 95 29.44 12.10 6.03
N ALA A 96 30.15 11.49 6.99
CA ALA A 96 29.60 10.54 7.96
C ALA A 96 28.36 11.07 8.70
N ASP A 97 28.37 12.33 9.11
CA ASP A 97 27.28 13.00 9.84
C ASP A 97 26.00 13.17 9.00
N GLN A 98 26.10 13.03 7.68
CA GLN A 98 24.98 13.11 6.74
C GLN A 98 24.37 11.74 6.41
N GLU A 99 24.97 10.65 6.91
CA GLU A 99 24.55 9.27 6.67
C GLU A 99 24.28 8.93 5.17
N PRO A 100 25.24 9.23 4.28
CA PRO A 100 24.99 9.24 2.85
C PRO A 100 24.86 7.84 2.25
N LEU A 101 24.24 7.81 1.07
CA LEU A 101 24.35 6.71 0.12
C LEU A 101 25.35 7.09 -0.98
N LEU A 102 26.51 6.44 -0.99
CA LEU A 102 27.58 6.62 -1.96
C LEU A 102 27.44 5.55 -3.05
N ILE A 103 27.27 5.96 -4.31
CA ILE A 103 27.08 5.05 -5.45
C ILE A 103 28.26 5.20 -6.42
N GLY A 104 29.02 4.11 -6.59
CA GLY A 104 30.03 3.99 -7.63
C GLY A 104 29.42 3.50 -8.94
N LEU A 105 29.71 4.20 -10.05
CA LEU A 105 29.19 3.87 -11.38
C LEU A 105 29.95 2.72 -12.09
N GLY A 106 31.06 2.25 -11.52
CA GLY A 106 31.87 1.19 -12.11
C GLY A 106 32.34 0.18 -11.06
N ASP A 107 32.69 -1.01 -11.52
CA ASP A 107 33.15 -2.09 -10.67
C ASP A 107 34.55 -1.82 -10.10
N GLU A 108 34.76 -2.27 -8.88
CA GLU A 108 35.96 -1.96 -8.12
C GLU A 108 36.81 -3.18 -7.80
N LYS A 109 38.11 -2.93 -7.73
CA LYS A 109 39.07 -3.98 -7.36
C LYS A 109 38.86 -4.37 -5.91
N LYS A 110 39.02 -5.66 -5.60
CA LYS A 110 38.91 -6.21 -4.23
C LYS A 110 39.71 -5.42 -3.18
N LYS A 111 40.87 -4.87 -3.55
CA LYS A 111 41.69 -4.03 -2.66
C LYS A 111 40.97 -2.73 -2.26
N VAL A 112 40.38 -2.03 -3.22
CA VAL A 112 39.62 -0.78 -2.98
C VAL A 112 38.43 -1.07 -2.08
N LEU A 113 37.67 -2.13 -2.37
CA LEU A 113 36.54 -2.56 -1.54
C LEU A 113 36.96 -2.93 -0.11
N ALA A 114 38.14 -3.55 0.05
CA ALA A 114 38.67 -3.88 1.37
C ALA A 114 39.09 -2.63 2.17
N ASP A 115 39.71 -1.64 1.51
CA ASP A 115 40.11 -0.39 2.16
C ASP A 115 38.89 0.47 2.51
N LEU A 116 37.89 0.55 1.61
CA LEU A 116 36.62 1.22 1.87
C LEU A 116 35.88 0.60 3.06
N ARG A 117 35.84 -0.74 3.15
CA ARG A 117 35.23 -1.44 4.29
C ARG A 117 35.88 -1.08 5.63
N LYS A 118 37.19 -0.76 5.66
CA LYS A 118 37.87 -0.30 6.88
C LYS A 118 37.49 1.15 7.25
N GLN A 119 37.18 1.98 6.26
CA GLN A 119 36.82 3.39 6.47
C GLN A 119 35.34 3.54 6.88
N LEU A 120 34.46 2.64 6.46
CA LEU A 120 33.02 2.69 6.76
C LEU A 120 32.75 2.50 8.26
N PRO A 121 32.23 3.53 8.96
CA PRO A 121 31.96 3.42 10.38
C PRO A 121 30.86 2.40 10.64
N ALA A 122 31.07 1.51 11.60
CA ALA A 122 30.04 0.55 12.00
C ALA A 122 28.81 1.24 12.62
N SER A 123 28.97 2.44 13.18
CA SER A 123 27.93 3.17 13.93
C SER A 123 27.06 4.10 13.08
N THR A 124 27.47 4.44 11.85
CA THR A 124 26.72 5.39 11.01
C THR A 124 25.86 4.66 9.98
N ARG A 125 24.79 5.29 9.50
CA ARG A 125 24.01 4.80 8.35
C ARG A 125 24.66 5.19 7.00
N THR A 126 25.98 5.21 6.92
CA THR A 126 26.71 5.44 5.67
C THR A 126 26.75 4.15 4.86
N LEU A 127 26.22 4.16 3.63
CA LEU A 127 26.25 3.01 2.72
C LEU A 127 27.06 3.37 1.48
N ALA A 128 28.03 2.52 1.13
CA ALA A 128 28.68 2.55 -0.17
C ALA A 128 28.25 1.35 -1.01
N THR A 129 27.95 1.57 -2.28
CA THR A 129 27.52 0.51 -3.19
C THR A 129 27.96 0.76 -4.62
N GLU A 130 28.02 -0.32 -5.39
CA GLU A 130 28.24 -0.29 -6.84
C GLU A 130 26.88 -0.40 -7.54
N VAL A 131 26.72 0.31 -8.65
CA VAL A 131 25.47 0.25 -9.43
C VAL A 131 25.18 -1.17 -9.96
N SER A 132 26.23 -1.95 -10.23
CA SER A 132 26.14 -3.37 -10.57
C SER A 132 25.60 -4.21 -9.41
N ALA A 133 26.06 -3.96 -8.19
CA ALA A 133 25.62 -4.68 -7.00
C ALA A 133 24.13 -4.50 -6.70
N THR A 134 23.60 -3.28 -6.85
CA THR A 134 22.16 -3.05 -6.66
C THR A 134 21.33 -3.76 -7.72
N SER A 135 21.82 -3.79 -8.97
CA SER A 135 21.12 -4.39 -10.09
C SER A 135 20.90 -5.89 -9.97
N ARG A 136 21.79 -6.58 -9.22
CA ARG A 136 21.67 -8.01 -8.90
C ARG A 136 20.51 -8.31 -7.96
N ILE A 137 20.09 -7.36 -7.14
CA ILE A 137 19.01 -7.58 -6.18
C ILE A 137 17.70 -7.68 -6.98
N PRO A 138 17.03 -8.84 -7.00
CA PRO A 138 15.90 -9.08 -7.88
C PRO A 138 14.75 -8.16 -7.52
N THR A 139 14.04 -7.69 -8.55
CA THR A 139 12.69 -7.16 -8.40
C THR A 139 11.72 -8.30 -8.57
N LEU A 140 10.82 -8.44 -7.60
CA LEU A 140 9.78 -9.45 -7.62
C LEU A 140 8.96 -9.35 -8.91
N THR A 141 9.13 -10.30 -9.83
CA THR A 141 8.18 -10.53 -10.93
C THR A 141 6.97 -11.31 -10.39
N ARG A 142 5.81 -11.23 -11.06
CA ARG A 142 4.54 -11.82 -10.56
C ARG A 142 4.64 -13.31 -10.21
N ASP A 143 5.50 -14.05 -10.91
CA ASP A 143 5.66 -15.51 -10.79
C ASP A 143 6.70 -15.92 -9.71
N GLU A 144 7.72 -15.09 -9.45
CA GLU A 144 8.77 -15.34 -8.43
C GLU A 144 8.36 -14.91 -7.00
N GLN A 145 7.18 -14.30 -6.87
CA GLN A 145 6.63 -13.76 -5.61
C GLN A 145 6.09 -14.82 -4.64
N ARG A 146 6.05 -16.10 -5.02
CA ARG A 146 5.56 -17.16 -4.12
C ARG A 146 6.53 -17.44 -2.96
N ASP A 147 7.83 -17.25 -3.18
CA ASP A 147 8.84 -17.79 -2.27
C ASP A 147 9.81 -16.76 -1.67
N THR A 148 9.84 -15.50 -2.13
CA THR A 148 10.93 -14.56 -1.80
C THR A 148 10.49 -13.39 -0.90
N GLN A 149 10.63 -13.57 0.43
CA GLN A 149 10.09 -12.64 1.43
C GLN A 149 11.17 -11.80 2.14
N LEU A 150 12.25 -12.44 2.58
CA LEU A 150 13.26 -11.82 3.44
C LEU A 150 14.17 -10.88 2.64
N SER A 151 14.53 -11.29 1.43
CA SER A 151 15.21 -10.45 0.43
C SER A 151 14.40 -9.20 0.09
N GLY A 152 13.06 -9.31 0.00
CA GLY A 152 12.14 -8.19 -0.19
C GLY A 152 12.21 -7.16 0.94
N LEU A 153 12.29 -7.62 2.20
CA LEU A 153 12.46 -6.75 3.37
C LEU A 153 13.79 -6.01 3.35
N VAL A 154 14.88 -6.69 2.99
CA VAL A 154 16.19 -6.04 2.83
C VAL A 154 16.10 -4.99 1.72
N ARG A 155 15.62 -5.38 0.54
CA ARG A 155 15.52 -4.52 -0.65
C ARG A 155 14.78 -3.21 -0.36
N ALA A 156 13.61 -3.30 0.26
CA ALA A 156 12.78 -2.14 0.59
C ALA A 156 13.42 -1.18 1.62
N ASN A 157 14.47 -1.62 2.34
CA ASN A 157 15.12 -0.84 3.40
C ASN A 157 16.55 -0.41 3.07
N ILE A 158 17.21 -0.96 2.04
CA ILE A 158 18.61 -0.63 1.68
C ILE A 158 18.80 0.88 1.51
N VAL A 159 17.93 1.53 0.74
CA VAL A 159 18.04 2.97 0.47
C VAL A 159 17.70 3.80 1.70
N ARG A 160 16.82 3.32 2.60
CA ARG A 160 16.34 4.08 3.76
C ARG A 160 17.29 4.04 4.96
N GLY A 161 17.91 2.89 5.20
CA GLY A 161 18.70 2.67 6.42
C GLY A 161 19.89 1.74 6.25
N GLY A 162 20.19 1.32 5.02
CA GLY A 162 21.34 0.48 4.73
C GLY A 162 22.66 1.16 5.13
N ARG A 163 23.68 0.39 5.44
CA ARG A 163 25.02 0.86 5.82
C ARG A 163 26.11 -0.09 5.33
N GLY A 164 27.35 0.36 5.49
CA GLY A 164 28.52 -0.44 5.19
C GLY A 164 28.74 -0.52 3.69
N LEU A 165 29.09 -1.71 3.19
CA LEU A 165 29.45 -1.94 1.80
C LEU A 165 28.52 -2.98 1.18
N LEU A 166 27.72 -2.55 0.21
CA LEU A 166 26.90 -3.41 -0.65
C LEU A 166 27.60 -3.59 -1.99
N ASN A 167 28.30 -4.71 -2.15
CA ASN A 167 28.94 -5.14 -3.38
C ASN A 167 28.27 -6.41 -3.93
N ASP A 168 28.72 -6.91 -5.09
CA ASP A 168 28.17 -8.11 -5.73
C ASP A 168 28.00 -9.29 -4.76
N LYS A 169 29.03 -9.61 -3.97
CA LYS A 169 28.97 -10.70 -2.98
C LYS A 169 27.94 -10.47 -1.87
N ALA A 170 27.69 -9.22 -1.51
CA ALA A 170 26.65 -8.89 -0.53
C ALA A 170 25.26 -8.99 -1.16
N ALA A 171 25.11 -8.58 -2.42
CA ALA A 171 23.87 -8.75 -3.18
C ALA A 171 23.54 -10.24 -3.38
N ASP A 172 24.51 -11.06 -3.80
CA ASP A 172 24.33 -12.51 -3.97
C ASP A 172 23.88 -13.19 -2.67
N ARG A 173 24.38 -12.71 -1.51
CA ARG A 173 23.93 -13.20 -0.18
C ARG A 173 22.51 -12.79 0.18
N ILE A 174 22.01 -11.66 -0.33
CA ILE A 174 20.61 -11.27 -0.14
C ILE A 174 19.70 -12.23 -0.93
N ILE A 175 20.14 -12.66 -2.11
CA ILE A 175 19.40 -13.58 -2.98
C ILE A 175 19.40 -15.00 -2.39
N ALA A 176 20.57 -15.47 -1.96
CA ALA A 176 20.73 -16.83 -1.41
C ALA A 176 19.90 -17.09 -0.14
N VAL A 177 19.47 -16.04 0.58
CA VAL A 177 18.59 -16.17 1.76
C VAL A 177 17.33 -16.97 1.46
N GLU A 178 16.84 -16.97 0.23
CA GLU A 178 15.58 -17.62 -0.14
C GLU A 178 15.76 -19.05 -0.66
N GLU A 179 17.01 -19.46 -0.97
CA GLU A 179 17.32 -20.81 -1.49
C GLU A 179 17.51 -21.85 -0.38
N ASP A 180 17.71 -21.37 0.86
CA ASP A 180 18.01 -22.19 2.03
C ASP A 180 16.74 -22.70 2.74
N GLU A 181 16.86 -23.79 3.51
CA GLU A 181 15.80 -24.22 4.40
C GLU A 181 15.38 -23.08 5.36
N PRO A 182 14.09 -22.97 5.76
CA PRO A 182 13.57 -21.79 6.47
C PRO A 182 14.37 -21.33 7.71
N ARG A 183 15.00 -22.27 8.43
CA ARG A 183 15.85 -21.96 9.59
C ARG A 183 17.20 -21.36 9.19
N GLU A 184 17.85 -21.92 8.17
CA GLU A 184 19.13 -21.41 7.67
C GLU A 184 18.91 -20.10 6.90
N ALA A 185 17.83 -19.99 6.13
CA ALA A 185 17.34 -18.75 5.52
C ALA A 185 17.21 -17.61 6.52
N LEU A 186 16.55 -17.85 7.66
CA LEU A 186 16.39 -16.84 8.71
C LEU A 186 17.74 -16.43 9.32
N LYS A 187 18.65 -17.38 9.55
CA LYS A 187 19.98 -17.11 10.11
C LYS A 187 20.87 -16.36 9.11
N ALA A 188 20.79 -16.70 7.84
CA ALA A 188 21.42 -15.99 6.74
C ALA A 188 20.89 -14.56 6.65
N PHE A 189 19.56 -14.38 6.71
CA PHE A 189 18.91 -13.08 6.75
C PHE A 189 19.36 -12.25 7.95
N GLN A 190 19.32 -12.79 9.17
CA GLN A 190 19.78 -12.08 10.37
C GLN A 190 21.25 -11.68 10.30
N THR A 191 22.07 -12.49 9.62
CA THR A 191 23.48 -12.17 9.36
C THR A 191 23.62 -11.03 8.36
N THR A 192 22.85 -11.07 7.27
CA THR A 192 22.77 -10.01 6.27
C THR A 192 22.26 -8.70 6.88
N VAL A 193 21.20 -8.75 7.69
CA VAL A 193 20.63 -7.58 8.37
C VAL A 193 21.64 -6.95 9.32
N ARG A 194 22.34 -7.76 10.12
CA ARG A 194 23.40 -7.24 11.01
C ARG A 194 24.55 -6.59 10.25
N GLN A 195 24.86 -7.04 9.04
CA GLN A 195 25.92 -6.46 8.21
C GLN A 195 25.47 -5.16 7.54
N LEU A 196 24.21 -5.10 7.08
CA LEU A 196 23.70 -4.02 6.25
C LEU A 196 22.88 -2.97 6.99
N PHE A 197 22.50 -3.18 8.25
CA PHE A 197 21.70 -2.23 9.03
C PHE A 197 22.23 -2.07 10.46
N THR A 198 21.84 -0.99 11.14
CA THR A 198 22.18 -0.70 12.54
C THR A 198 20.96 -0.34 13.38
N GLY A 199 21.13 -0.44 14.71
CA GLY A 199 20.20 0.05 15.72
C GLY A 199 18.77 -0.44 15.50
N ALA A 200 17.82 0.49 15.64
CA ALA A 200 16.39 0.19 15.53
C ALA A 200 15.99 -0.45 14.18
N THR A 201 16.67 -0.15 13.08
CA THR A 201 16.33 -0.75 11.77
C THR A 201 16.68 -2.23 11.73
N ALA A 202 17.86 -2.60 12.25
CA ALA A 202 18.28 -4.01 12.28
C ALA A 202 17.40 -4.84 13.23
N GLU A 203 17.09 -4.30 14.41
CA GLU A 203 16.21 -4.94 15.39
C GLU A 203 14.82 -5.17 14.81
N ARG A 204 14.25 -4.14 14.16
CA ARG A 204 12.92 -4.21 13.54
C ARG A 204 12.85 -5.19 12.38
N LEU A 205 13.86 -5.25 11.51
CA LEU A 205 13.90 -6.23 10.41
C LEU A 205 14.00 -7.66 10.93
N ASN A 206 14.83 -7.90 11.95
CA ASN A 206 14.94 -9.21 12.59
C ASN A 206 13.63 -9.62 13.27
N ARG A 207 12.94 -8.66 13.92
CA ARG A 207 11.61 -8.89 14.50
C ARG A 207 10.58 -9.25 13.43
N THR A 208 10.55 -8.50 12.33
CA THR A 208 9.63 -8.75 11.21
C THR A 208 9.85 -10.14 10.63
N ALA A 209 11.09 -10.55 10.42
CA ALA A 209 11.39 -11.90 9.96
C ALA A 209 10.99 -12.98 10.98
N GLY A 210 11.15 -12.73 12.28
CA GLY A 210 10.66 -13.62 13.34
C GLY A 210 9.13 -13.76 13.34
N LEU A 211 8.41 -12.65 13.18
CA LEU A 211 6.94 -12.61 13.10
C LEU A 211 6.40 -13.45 11.95
N LEU A 212 7.07 -13.41 10.80
CA LEU A 212 6.66 -14.14 9.61
C LEU A 212 6.65 -15.65 9.82
N LYS A 213 7.55 -16.17 10.65
CA LYS A 213 7.52 -17.58 11.04
C LYS A 213 6.26 -17.90 11.85
N GLU A 214 5.95 -17.07 12.84
CA GLU A 214 4.83 -17.26 13.75
C GLU A 214 3.47 -17.18 13.04
N PHE A 215 3.34 -16.37 11.98
CA PHE A 215 2.08 -16.21 11.25
C PHE A 215 1.51 -17.50 10.64
N PHE A 216 2.35 -18.51 10.40
CA PHE A 216 1.93 -19.79 9.82
C PHE A 216 1.94 -20.93 10.84
N GLU A 217 2.21 -20.65 12.12
CA GLU A 217 2.06 -21.65 13.18
C GLU A 217 0.58 -21.79 13.57
N GLU A 218 0.17 -22.99 14.00
CA GLU A 218 -1.22 -23.24 14.42
C GLU A 218 -1.60 -22.42 15.66
N HIS A 219 -0.63 -22.16 16.53
CA HIS A 219 -0.79 -21.43 17.79
C HIS A 219 0.31 -20.37 17.93
N PRO A 220 0.18 -19.22 17.25
CA PRO A 220 1.17 -18.15 17.31
C PRO A 220 1.29 -17.59 18.74
N SER A 221 2.50 -17.17 19.11
CA SER A 221 2.73 -16.57 20.42
C SER A 221 1.93 -15.26 20.59
N GLN A 222 1.05 -15.23 21.60
CA GLN A 222 0.28 -14.03 21.98
C GLN A 222 1.17 -12.87 22.39
N GLN A 223 2.34 -13.14 22.99
CA GLN A 223 3.33 -12.11 23.29
C GLN A 223 3.88 -11.50 22.00
N THR A 224 4.18 -12.32 20.99
CA THR A 224 4.70 -11.88 19.70
C THR A 224 3.66 -11.05 18.93
N LEU A 225 2.39 -11.48 18.89
CA LEU A 225 1.30 -10.71 18.31
C LEU A 225 1.00 -9.42 19.11
N GLY A 226 1.15 -9.45 20.43
CA GLY A 226 1.04 -8.26 21.27
C GLY A 226 2.11 -7.22 20.96
N LEU A 227 3.36 -7.65 20.72
CA LEU A 227 4.44 -6.78 20.29
C LEU A 227 4.17 -6.16 18.91
N LEU A 228 3.58 -6.92 17.99
CA LEU A 228 3.17 -6.40 16.67
C LEU A 228 2.12 -5.28 16.79
N ARG A 229 1.18 -5.41 17.73
CA ARG A 229 0.17 -4.36 17.99
C ARG A 229 0.78 -3.13 18.66
N ALA A 230 1.74 -3.32 19.57
CA ALA A 230 2.42 -2.23 20.27
C ALA A 230 3.38 -1.46 19.36
N GLU A 231 4.09 -2.18 18.48
CA GLU A 231 5.00 -1.62 17.48
C GLU A 231 4.65 -2.12 16.07
N PRO A 232 3.67 -1.48 15.42
CA PRO A 232 3.21 -1.85 14.08
C PRO A 232 4.32 -1.90 13.04
N LEU A 233 4.12 -2.75 12.02
CA LEU A 233 4.98 -2.76 10.85
C LEU A 233 4.91 -1.45 10.10
N LEU A 234 6.05 -1.00 9.59
CA LEU A 234 6.15 0.16 8.73
C LEU A 234 5.53 -0.10 7.37
N ASP A 235 5.24 0.97 6.61
CA ASP A 235 4.70 0.86 5.26
C ASP A 235 5.62 0.06 4.32
N SER A 236 6.94 0.19 4.46
CA SER A 236 7.90 -0.60 3.66
C SER A 236 7.84 -2.10 3.98
N GLU A 237 7.64 -2.43 5.24
CA GLU A 237 7.57 -3.82 5.71
C GLU A 237 6.23 -4.43 5.33
N LEU A 238 5.14 -3.72 5.57
CA LEU A 238 3.78 -4.17 5.27
C LEU A 238 3.59 -4.43 3.77
N ARG A 239 4.22 -3.62 2.89
CA ARG A 239 4.24 -3.84 1.43
C ARG A 239 4.87 -5.16 1.00
N VAL A 240 5.72 -5.75 1.84
CA VAL A 240 6.36 -7.05 1.58
C VAL A 240 5.60 -8.16 2.31
N VAL A 241 5.30 -7.93 3.58
CA VAL A 241 4.65 -8.91 4.47
C VAL A 241 3.23 -9.22 4.02
N LEU A 242 2.42 -8.19 3.75
CA LEU A 242 0.99 -8.37 3.51
C LEU A 242 0.70 -9.17 2.23
N PRO A 243 1.25 -8.84 1.04
CA PRO A 243 1.03 -9.64 -0.16
C PRO A 243 1.46 -11.10 0.01
N TYR A 244 2.55 -11.33 0.73
CA TYR A 244 3.06 -12.68 0.99
C TYR A 244 2.09 -13.50 1.85
N VAL A 245 1.64 -12.94 2.98
CA VAL A 245 0.71 -13.61 3.89
C VAL A 245 -0.62 -13.90 3.18
N LEU A 246 -1.12 -12.96 2.36
CA LEU A 246 -2.36 -13.14 1.61
C LEU A 246 -2.26 -14.22 0.52
N ARG A 247 -1.14 -14.32 -0.19
CA ARG A 247 -0.93 -15.40 -1.18
C ARG A 247 -0.95 -16.79 -0.53
N ARG A 248 -0.60 -16.87 0.75
CA ARG A 248 -0.60 -18.07 1.57
C ARG A 248 -1.73 -18.05 2.60
N ALA A 249 -2.83 -17.35 2.31
CA ALA A 249 -3.92 -17.18 3.27
C ALA A 249 -4.49 -18.51 3.76
N SER A 250 -4.50 -19.56 2.92
CA SER A 250 -4.93 -20.91 3.28
C SER A 250 -4.05 -21.59 4.34
N GLU A 251 -2.81 -21.13 4.51
CA GLU A 251 -1.84 -21.66 5.48
C GLU A 251 -1.92 -20.95 6.83
N VAL A 252 -2.44 -19.72 6.87
CA VAL A 252 -2.64 -18.97 8.12
C VAL A 252 -3.87 -19.50 8.84
N LYS A 253 -3.66 -20.28 9.90
CA LYS A 253 -4.75 -20.95 10.66
C LYS A 253 -5.34 -20.10 11.78
N SER A 254 -4.55 -19.20 12.36
CA SER A 254 -4.96 -18.38 13.51
C SER A 254 -5.69 -17.12 13.08
N SER A 255 -6.86 -16.86 13.68
CA SER A 255 -7.62 -15.63 13.47
C SER A 255 -6.93 -14.42 14.10
N GLU A 256 -6.16 -14.63 15.16
CA GLU A 256 -5.43 -13.59 15.89
C GLU A 256 -4.34 -12.94 15.03
N VAL A 257 -3.73 -13.69 14.10
CA VAL A 257 -2.80 -13.15 13.10
C VAL A 257 -3.51 -12.14 12.21
N TRP A 258 -4.68 -12.51 11.68
CA TRP A 258 -5.47 -11.64 10.81
C TRP A 258 -5.96 -10.41 11.56
N GLU A 259 -6.38 -10.53 12.81
CA GLU A 259 -6.75 -9.39 13.66
C GLU A 259 -5.55 -8.46 13.92
N ALA A 260 -4.37 -9.01 14.22
CA ALA A 260 -3.17 -8.21 14.42
C ALA A 260 -2.78 -7.45 13.14
N LEU A 261 -2.82 -8.11 11.98
CA LEU A 261 -2.56 -7.45 10.70
C LEU A 261 -3.63 -6.40 10.36
N ALA A 262 -4.90 -6.72 10.56
CA ALA A 262 -6.04 -5.81 10.33
C ALA A 262 -5.95 -4.55 11.19
N SER A 263 -5.51 -4.68 12.45
CA SER A 263 -5.39 -3.54 13.38
C SER A 263 -4.42 -2.46 12.89
N MET A 264 -3.51 -2.79 11.99
CA MET A 264 -2.53 -1.86 11.42
C MET A 264 -3.02 -1.19 10.13
N LEU A 265 -4.16 -1.61 9.57
CA LEU A 265 -4.63 -1.12 8.28
C LEU A 265 -5.45 0.16 8.40
N THR A 266 -5.22 1.06 7.44
CA THR A 266 -6.12 2.16 7.12
C THR A 266 -6.42 2.12 5.63
N LEU A 267 -7.53 2.73 5.22
CA LEU A 267 -7.87 2.80 3.79
C LEU A 267 -6.78 3.52 2.99
N GLU A 268 -6.18 4.59 3.53
CA GLU A 268 -5.05 5.30 2.90
C GLU A 268 -3.83 4.39 2.71
N ARG A 269 -3.49 3.57 3.72
CA ARG A 269 -2.38 2.61 3.62
C ARG A 269 -2.67 1.60 2.51
N LEU A 270 -3.87 1.02 2.45
CA LEU A 270 -4.26 0.07 1.40
C LEU A 270 -4.18 0.69 0.00
N GLU A 271 -4.73 1.90 -0.19
CA GLU A 271 -4.65 2.64 -1.46
C GLU A 271 -3.19 2.87 -1.86
N SER A 272 -2.32 3.25 -0.93
CA SER A 272 -0.89 3.48 -1.18
C SER A 272 -0.15 2.21 -1.61
N MET A 273 -0.61 1.04 -1.16
CA MET A 273 -0.04 -0.29 -1.43
C MET A 273 -0.73 -1.01 -2.58
N SER A 274 -1.65 -0.34 -3.28
CA SER A 274 -2.45 -0.93 -4.34
C SER A 274 -1.65 -1.74 -5.38
N PRO A 275 -0.51 -1.27 -5.91
CA PRO A 275 0.22 -2.04 -6.92
C PRO A 275 0.71 -3.40 -6.43
N SER A 276 1.07 -3.53 -5.15
CA SER A 276 1.53 -4.79 -4.55
C SER A 276 0.38 -5.72 -4.13
N LEU A 277 -0.83 -5.18 -4.02
CA LEU A 277 -2.04 -5.91 -3.61
C LEU A 277 -2.97 -6.22 -4.79
N ALA A 278 -2.59 -5.84 -6.01
CA ALA A 278 -3.34 -6.14 -7.20
C ALA A 278 -3.53 -7.67 -7.34
N ASP A 279 -4.74 -8.08 -7.71
CA ASP A 279 -5.13 -9.47 -7.94
C ASP A 279 -5.11 -10.39 -6.70
N LEU A 280 -4.96 -9.83 -5.49
CA LEU A 280 -5.06 -10.59 -4.24
C LEU A 280 -6.45 -10.47 -3.63
N ASP A 281 -6.92 -11.58 -3.06
CA ASP A 281 -8.09 -11.58 -2.18
C ASP A 281 -7.70 -11.01 -0.81
N LEU A 282 -8.29 -9.87 -0.47
CA LEU A 282 -8.09 -9.16 0.78
C LEU A 282 -9.15 -9.48 1.83
N THR A 283 -10.11 -10.37 1.51
CA THR A 283 -11.23 -10.70 2.41
C THR A 283 -10.79 -11.12 3.80
N PRO A 284 -9.77 -11.98 3.98
CA PRO A 284 -9.33 -12.42 5.31
C PRO A 284 -8.92 -11.28 6.24
N ILE A 285 -8.42 -10.16 5.69
CA ILE A 285 -7.91 -9.05 6.49
C ILE A 285 -8.83 -7.83 6.49
N VAL A 286 -9.46 -7.50 5.37
CA VAL A 286 -10.29 -6.30 5.24
C VAL A 286 -11.56 -6.43 6.04
N ALA A 287 -12.21 -7.60 6.03
CA ALA A 287 -13.42 -7.84 6.80
C ALA A 287 -13.23 -7.44 8.28
N ARG A 288 -12.11 -7.87 8.87
CA ARG A 288 -11.72 -7.58 10.26
C ARG A 288 -11.31 -6.12 10.51
N ALA A 289 -10.98 -5.36 9.47
CA ALA A 289 -10.56 -3.96 9.56
C ALA A 289 -11.70 -2.97 9.25
N THR A 290 -12.87 -3.44 8.79
CA THR A 290 -13.96 -2.55 8.31
C THR A 290 -14.42 -1.54 9.36
N LYS A 291 -14.42 -1.92 10.65
CA LYS A 291 -14.85 -1.05 11.76
C LYS A 291 -13.79 -0.03 12.18
N SER A 292 -12.50 -0.30 11.97
CA SER A 292 -11.41 0.62 12.32
C SER A 292 -11.06 1.56 11.16
N MET A 293 -11.31 1.15 9.92
CA MET A 293 -11.05 1.97 8.74
C MET A 293 -12.14 2.99 8.49
N THR A 294 -11.75 4.20 8.10
CA THR A 294 -12.67 5.28 7.72
C THR A 294 -12.64 5.47 6.20
N ALA A 295 -13.81 5.56 5.58
CA ALA A 295 -13.97 5.99 4.20
C ALA A 295 -14.59 7.40 4.15
N GLY A 296 -14.34 8.09 3.04
CA GLY A 296 -14.97 9.38 2.73
C GLY A 296 -16.06 9.25 1.65
N ARG A 297 -16.01 8.16 0.86
CA ARG A 297 -16.97 7.88 -0.21
C ARG A 297 -17.05 6.40 -0.52
N SER A 298 -18.27 5.95 -0.81
CA SER A 298 -18.60 4.66 -1.40
C SER A 298 -19.35 4.86 -2.73
N ALA A 299 -19.28 3.88 -3.62
CA ALA A 299 -20.06 3.89 -4.86
C ALA A 299 -20.38 2.48 -5.34
N LEU A 300 -21.58 2.29 -5.89
CA LEU A 300 -22.04 0.99 -6.37
C LEU A 300 -22.05 0.96 -7.90
N PHE A 301 -21.26 0.06 -8.48
CA PHE A 301 -21.20 -0.16 -9.92
C PHE A 301 -21.59 -1.59 -10.28
N PRO A 302 -22.07 -1.85 -11.51
CA PRO A 302 -22.17 -3.20 -12.02
C PRO A 302 -20.78 -3.83 -12.04
N ASN A 303 -20.69 -5.08 -11.56
CA ASN A 303 -19.48 -5.85 -11.61
C ASN A 303 -19.26 -6.32 -13.06
N THR A 304 -18.18 -5.85 -13.68
CA THR A 304 -17.86 -6.18 -15.08
C THR A 304 -17.15 -7.54 -15.23
N GLU A 305 -16.72 -8.15 -14.12
CA GLU A 305 -16.10 -9.48 -14.12
C GLU A 305 -17.13 -10.62 -14.08
N VAL A 306 -18.40 -10.32 -13.78
CA VAL A 306 -19.49 -11.31 -13.83
C VAL A 306 -19.93 -11.43 -15.29
N ALA A 307 -19.39 -12.43 -15.99
CA ALA A 307 -19.74 -12.69 -17.38
C ALA A 307 -21.00 -13.55 -17.50
N ASN A 308 -21.20 -14.48 -16.56
CA ASN A 308 -22.32 -15.43 -16.55
C ASN A 308 -22.99 -15.52 -15.17
N ASP A 309 -24.18 -16.13 -15.12
CA ASP A 309 -24.94 -16.30 -13.87
C ASP A 309 -24.20 -17.16 -12.81
N GLU A 310 -23.31 -18.07 -13.22
CA GLU A 310 -22.46 -18.86 -12.30
C GLU A 310 -21.46 -17.98 -11.52
N ASP A 311 -20.91 -16.94 -12.16
CA ASP A 311 -20.00 -16.00 -11.50
C ASP A 311 -20.73 -15.13 -10.46
N ALA A 312 -22.06 -15.00 -10.59
CA ALA A 312 -22.88 -14.27 -9.64
C ALA A 312 -23.10 -15.03 -8.33
N GLU A 313 -22.78 -16.33 -8.26
CA GLU A 313 -22.90 -17.15 -7.04
C GLU A 313 -21.61 -17.17 -6.19
N LEU A 314 -20.53 -16.53 -6.67
CA LEU A 314 -19.30 -16.44 -5.89
C LEU A 314 -19.52 -15.63 -4.60
N PRO A 315 -18.89 -16.06 -3.48
CA PRO A 315 -19.02 -15.35 -2.22
C PRO A 315 -18.44 -13.93 -2.34
N PRO A 316 -18.95 -12.98 -1.54
CA PRO A 316 -18.42 -11.63 -1.51
C PRO A 316 -16.91 -11.62 -1.23
N SER A 317 -16.16 -10.80 -1.97
CA SER A 317 -14.71 -10.73 -1.79
C SER A 317 -14.17 -9.30 -1.87
N TRP A 318 -13.11 -9.03 -1.12
CA TRP A 318 -12.40 -7.75 -1.13
C TRP A 318 -11.17 -7.82 -2.03
N LYS A 319 -11.00 -6.82 -2.88
CA LYS A 319 -9.85 -6.67 -3.78
C LYS A 319 -9.42 -5.21 -3.86
N VAL A 320 -8.26 -4.97 -4.46
CA VAL A 320 -7.85 -3.62 -4.85
C VAL A 320 -7.83 -3.50 -6.38
N ARG A 321 -8.60 -2.55 -6.91
CA ARG A 321 -8.63 -2.20 -8.33
C ARG A 321 -8.38 -0.71 -8.54
N SER A 322 -7.52 -0.38 -9.50
CA SER A 322 -7.22 1.01 -9.90
C SER A 322 -6.92 1.94 -8.72
N GLY A 323 -6.13 1.48 -7.75
CA GLY A 323 -5.76 2.28 -6.58
C GLY A 323 -6.80 2.35 -5.46
N ARG A 324 -7.91 1.61 -5.55
CA ARG A 324 -9.04 1.69 -4.59
C ARG A 324 -9.43 0.32 -4.07
N LEU A 325 -9.97 0.29 -2.86
CA LEU A 325 -10.56 -0.90 -2.27
C LEU A 325 -11.94 -1.15 -2.89
N VAL A 326 -12.21 -2.38 -3.31
CA VAL A 326 -13.47 -2.79 -3.95
C VAL A 326 -13.95 -4.08 -3.31
N ALA A 327 -15.22 -4.13 -2.93
CA ALA A 327 -15.92 -5.37 -2.60
C ALA A 327 -16.70 -5.84 -3.82
N ASP A 328 -16.39 -7.02 -4.33
CA ASP A 328 -17.23 -7.72 -5.31
C ASP A 328 -18.32 -8.46 -4.55
N VAL A 329 -19.58 -8.21 -4.93
CA VAL A 329 -20.75 -8.80 -4.29
C VAL A 329 -21.74 -9.17 -5.39
N HIS A 330 -21.70 -10.43 -5.82
CA HIS A 330 -22.46 -10.89 -6.98
C HIS A 330 -22.24 -9.95 -8.19
N ARG A 331 -23.34 -9.42 -8.74
CA ARG A 331 -23.38 -8.45 -9.85
C ARG A 331 -22.88 -7.05 -9.51
N TRP A 332 -22.55 -6.75 -8.27
CA TRP A 332 -22.19 -5.42 -7.81
C TRP A 332 -20.70 -5.37 -7.45
N ALA A 333 -20.10 -4.23 -7.75
CA ALA A 333 -18.79 -3.84 -7.26
C ALA A 333 -18.98 -2.58 -6.41
N LEU A 334 -18.72 -2.70 -5.12
CA LEU A 334 -18.78 -1.61 -4.14
C LEU A 334 -17.39 -1.01 -3.96
N TRP A 335 -17.20 0.20 -4.45
CA TRP A 335 -15.93 0.91 -4.41
C TRP A 335 -15.85 1.79 -3.17
N MET A 336 -14.70 1.77 -2.51
CA MET A 336 -14.40 2.57 -1.32
C MET A 336 -13.23 3.52 -1.58
N GLY A 337 -13.33 4.74 -1.08
CA GLY A 337 -12.28 5.75 -1.22
C GLY A 337 -12.14 6.63 0.01
N THR A 338 -10.91 7.05 0.28
CA THR A 338 -10.60 8.01 1.36
C THR A 338 -11.11 9.43 1.10
N ASP A 339 -11.31 9.81 -0.17
CA ASP A 339 -11.71 11.16 -0.58
C ASP A 339 -12.89 11.09 -1.57
N ALA A 340 -13.88 11.95 -1.37
CA ALA A 340 -15.04 12.08 -2.24
C ALA A 340 -14.71 12.37 -3.70
N ARG A 341 -13.56 12.96 -3.99
CA ARG A 341 -13.11 13.26 -5.36
C ARG A 341 -12.50 12.05 -6.07
N LYS A 342 -12.17 10.99 -5.33
CA LYS A 342 -11.52 9.81 -5.91
C LYS A 342 -12.50 8.95 -6.69
N ILE A 343 -13.79 8.93 -6.37
CA ILE A 343 -14.76 8.07 -7.06
C ILE A 343 -15.76 8.95 -7.81
N ARG A 344 -15.85 8.76 -9.14
CA ARG A 344 -16.80 9.49 -9.98
C ARG A 344 -18.19 8.87 -9.84
N ALA A 345 -19.21 9.69 -9.68
CA ALA A 345 -20.60 9.26 -9.71
C ALA A 345 -21.00 8.74 -11.10
N ARG A 346 -22.04 7.92 -11.14
CA ARG A 346 -22.70 7.52 -12.38
C ARG A 346 -23.61 8.64 -12.87
N ASP A 347 -23.81 8.69 -14.19
CA ASP A 347 -24.73 9.63 -14.83
C ASP A 347 -26.02 8.91 -15.32
N ASP A 348 -26.17 7.62 -14.99
CA ASP A 348 -27.23 6.73 -15.48
C ASP A 348 -27.99 6.00 -14.36
N GLY A 349 -27.86 6.45 -13.10
CA GLY A 349 -28.62 5.88 -12.00
C GLY A 349 -30.10 6.22 -12.12
N THR A 350 -30.93 5.38 -11.50
CA THR A 350 -32.38 5.62 -11.40
C THR A 350 -32.71 5.95 -9.96
N ASP A 351 -33.48 7.02 -9.74
CA ASP A 351 -33.98 7.34 -8.42
C ASP A 351 -34.79 6.17 -7.84
N ALA A 352 -34.64 5.96 -6.53
CA ALA A 352 -35.36 4.92 -5.81
C ALA A 352 -36.76 5.40 -5.41
N ARG A 353 -37.72 4.49 -5.28
CA ARG A 353 -39.03 4.85 -4.73
C ARG A 353 -39.01 4.74 -3.21
N TRP A 354 -39.74 5.61 -2.53
CA TRP A 354 -39.84 5.57 -1.07
C TRP A 354 -40.34 4.21 -0.55
N ASP A 355 -41.32 3.61 -1.22
CA ASP A 355 -41.88 2.31 -0.82
C ASP A 355 -40.83 1.18 -0.86
N GLU A 356 -39.81 1.31 -1.70
CA GLU A 356 -38.72 0.36 -1.79
C GLU A 356 -37.66 0.59 -0.69
N LEU A 357 -37.55 1.82 -0.18
CA LEU A 357 -36.55 2.23 0.80
C LEU A 357 -37.06 2.26 2.24
N ALA A 358 -38.37 2.43 2.45
CA ALA A 358 -38.94 2.68 3.78
C ALA A 358 -38.61 1.56 4.78
N ALA A 359 -38.59 0.30 4.33
CA ALA A 359 -38.22 -0.84 5.16
C ALA A 359 -36.70 -0.90 5.43
N PRO A 360 -35.80 -0.90 4.41
CA PRO A 360 -34.35 -0.84 4.62
C PRO A 360 -33.89 0.34 5.49
N LEU A 361 -34.51 1.52 5.35
CA LEU A 361 -34.16 2.72 6.11
C LEU A 361 -34.43 2.61 7.61
N ARG A 362 -35.15 1.58 8.10
CA ARG A 362 -35.38 1.35 9.54
C ARG A 362 -34.12 0.89 10.28
N ALA A 363 -33.12 0.40 9.55
CA ALA A 363 -31.82 0.01 10.10
C ALA A 363 -30.94 1.22 10.46
N PHE A 364 -31.35 2.44 10.06
CA PHE A 364 -30.56 3.66 10.21
C PHE A 364 -31.31 4.73 11.02
N ASP A 365 -30.57 5.72 11.49
CA ASP A 365 -31.15 7.00 11.88
C ASP A 365 -31.17 7.90 10.64
N LEU A 366 -32.36 8.12 10.07
CA LEU A 366 -32.56 9.00 8.93
C LEU A 366 -32.56 10.46 9.40
N THR A 367 -31.62 11.27 8.95
CA THR A 367 -31.48 12.68 9.38
C THR A 367 -31.95 13.67 8.31
N ALA A 368 -31.89 13.28 7.03
CA ALA A 368 -32.45 14.05 5.94
C ALA A 368 -32.89 13.17 4.76
N ILE A 369 -33.81 13.69 3.95
CA ILE A 369 -34.27 13.08 2.71
C ILE A 369 -34.56 14.16 1.65
N GLU A 370 -34.16 13.88 0.42
CA GLU A 370 -34.43 14.69 -0.76
C GLU A 370 -35.39 13.91 -1.67
N LEU A 371 -36.58 14.48 -1.89
CA LEU A 371 -37.64 13.93 -2.73
C LEU A 371 -37.77 14.76 -4.02
N HIS A 372 -37.78 14.10 -5.16
CA HIS A 372 -38.03 14.69 -6.47
C HIS A 372 -39.36 14.16 -7.00
N GLY A 373 -40.35 15.05 -7.16
CA GLY A 373 -41.58 14.78 -7.89
C GLY A 373 -41.51 15.31 -9.32
N LEU A 374 -42.58 15.16 -10.10
CA LEU A 374 -42.62 15.61 -11.50
C LEU A 374 -42.49 17.14 -11.63
N THR A 375 -42.93 17.87 -10.62
CA THR A 375 -43.00 19.34 -10.66
C THR A 375 -42.29 20.03 -9.50
N ARG A 376 -41.80 19.28 -8.50
CA ARG A 376 -41.33 19.81 -7.22
C ARG A 376 -40.14 19.03 -6.70
N GLN A 377 -39.25 19.72 -6.01
CA GLN A 377 -38.19 19.14 -5.20
C GLN A 377 -38.41 19.54 -3.75
N LEU A 378 -38.36 18.57 -2.83
CA LEU A 378 -38.57 18.75 -1.40
C LEU A 378 -37.36 18.18 -0.66
N SER A 379 -36.78 18.97 0.23
CA SER A 379 -35.77 18.49 1.17
C SER A 379 -36.34 18.59 2.57
N VAL A 380 -36.33 17.47 3.29
CA VAL A 380 -36.83 17.39 4.67
C VAL A 380 -35.67 16.90 5.54
N GLY A 381 -35.33 17.67 6.56
CA GLY A 381 -34.31 17.31 7.54
C GLY A 381 -34.86 17.48 8.94
N ASN A 382 -34.51 16.56 9.84
CA ASN A 382 -34.93 16.62 11.24
C ASN A 382 -33.88 15.96 12.14
N GLU A 383 -33.65 16.53 13.32
CA GLU A 383 -32.76 15.94 14.33
C GLU A 383 -33.33 14.64 14.91
N ASN A 384 -34.66 14.47 14.90
CA ASN A 384 -35.33 13.26 15.36
C ASN A 384 -35.70 12.33 14.18
N PRO A 385 -35.03 11.17 14.04
CA PRO A 385 -35.22 10.26 12.91
C PRO A 385 -36.63 9.69 12.75
N ASP A 386 -37.35 9.47 13.85
CA ASP A 386 -38.68 8.87 13.81
C ASP A 386 -39.71 9.86 13.28
N THR A 387 -39.61 11.13 13.69
CA THR A 387 -40.50 12.18 13.19
C THR A 387 -40.32 12.44 11.70
N LEU A 388 -39.09 12.31 11.18
CA LEU A 388 -38.82 12.52 9.76
C LEU A 388 -39.57 11.52 8.88
N ARG A 389 -39.65 10.24 9.29
CA ARG A 389 -40.39 9.21 8.55
C ARG A 389 -41.88 9.50 8.50
N GLU A 390 -42.45 9.89 9.64
CA GLU A 390 -43.86 10.27 9.72
C GLU A 390 -44.17 11.50 8.85
N ASP A 391 -43.25 12.47 8.81
CA ASP A 391 -43.40 13.66 7.97
C ASP A 391 -43.35 13.32 6.47
N VAL A 392 -42.47 12.40 6.05
CA VAL A 392 -42.42 11.92 4.65
C VAL A 392 -43.72 11.23 4.26
N GLU A 393 -44.23 10.33 5.11
CA GLU A 393 -45.52 9.66 4.85
C GLU A 393 -46.68 10.66 4.76
N ARG A 394 -46.69 11.67 5.64
CA ARG A 394 -47.69 12.74 5.60
C ARG A 394 -47.60 13.56 4.31
N ILE A 395 -46.39 13.91 3.87
CA ILE A 395 -46.15 14.66 2.63
C ILE A 395 -46.65 13.86 1.42
N ARG A 396 -46.28 12.57 1.32
CA ARG A 396 -46.74 11.68 0.24
C ARG A 396 -48.25 11.49 0.25
N GLY A 397 -48.87 11.41 1.43
CA GLY A 397 -50.32 11.26 1.56
C GLY A 397 -51.11 12.55 1.25
N THR A 398 -50.46 13.72 1.31
CA THR A 398 -51.12 15.03 1.13
C THR A 398 -50.93 15.61 -0.28
N ILE A 399 -49.83 15.29 -0.94
CA ILE A 399 -49.49 15.83 -2.26
C ILE A 399 -49.62 14.72 -3.31
N GLU A 400 -50.51 14.92 -4.28
CA GLU A 400 -50.70 14.01 -5.42
C GLU A 400 -49.58 14.20 -6.46
N ASP A 401 -48.41 13.61 -6.20
CA ASP A 401 -47.24 13.56 -7.10
C ASP A 401 -46.52 12.20 -6.95
N ASP A 402 -45.81 11.74 -8.00
CA ASP A 402 -44.99 10.51 -7.93
C ASP A 402 -43.59 10.91 -7.43
N PHE A 403 -43.40 10.90 -6.11
CA PHE A 403 -42.13 11.26 -5.51
C PHE A 403 -41.13 10.10 -5.57
N HIS A 404 -39.98 10.41 -6.16
CA HIS A 404 -38.78 9.60 -6.09
C HIS A 404 -37.82 10.15 -5.03
N VAL A 405 -37.02 9.27 -4.46
CA VAL A 405 -35.99 9.61 -3.47
C VAL A 405 -34.68 9.82 -4.23
N ALA A 406 -34.24 11.08 -4.29
CA ALA A 406 -33.00 11.48 -4.95
C ALA A 406 -31.79 11.24 -4.05
N ALA A 407 -31.94 11.55 -2.76
CA ALA A 407 -30.92 11.28 -1.76
C ALA A 407 -31.49 11.09 -0.36
N VAL A 408 -30.75 10.38 0.49
CA VAL A 408 -31.01 10.25 1.93
C VAL A 408 -29.72 10.51 2.70
N THR A 409 -29.81 11.13 3.86
CA THR A 409 -28.70 11.22 4.81
C THR A 409 -28.99 10.31 5.98
N VAL A 410 -28.09 9.37 6.22
CA VAL A 410 -28.24 8.33 7.24
C VAL A 410 -27.06 8.34 8.21
N ARG A 411 -27.35 7.97 9.45
CA ARG A 411 -26.38 7.74 10.52
C ARG A 411 -26.60 6.36 11.13
N GLU A 412 -25.56 5.84 11.78
CA GLU A 412 -25.66 4.59 12.55
C GLU A 412 -26.71 4.73 13.66
N LYS A 413 -27.59 3.73 13.73
CA LYS A 413 -28.76 3.77 14.61
C LYS A 413 -28.37 3.81 16.07
N GLY A 414 -28.86 4.82 16.80
CA GLY A 414 -28.60 4.99 18.23
C GLY A 414 -27.19 5.47 18.56
N ASN A 415 -26.39 5.85 17.56
CA ASN A 415 -25.05 6.41 17.74
C ASN A 415 -25.02 7.87 17.25
N ALA A 416 -25.37 8.80 18.14
CA ALA A 416 -25.46 10.22 17.79
C ALA A 416 -24.12 10.84 17.34
N ASP A 417 -23.00 10.28 17.82
CA ASP A 417 -21.64 10.74 17.52
C ASP A 417 -21.07 10.11 16.23
N ALA A 418 -21.78 9.16 15.61
CA ALA A 418 -21.36 8.58 14.35
C ALA A 418 -21.42 9.60 13.21
N GLY A 419 -20.48 9.47 12.26
CA GLY A 419 -20.51 10.27 11.04
C GLY A 419 -21.74 9.95 10.19
N GLU A 420 -22.26 10.97 9.53
CA GLU A 420 -23.37 10.83 8.57
C GLU A 420 -22.85 10.48 7.18
N VAL A 421 -23.64 9.71 6.43
CA VAL A 421 -23.40 9.41 5.02
C VAL A 421 -24.63 9.83 4.21
N LYS A 422 -24.42 10.75 3.26
CA LYS A 422 -25.41 11.10 2.23
C LYS A 422 -25.34 10.08 1.10
N VAL A 423 -26.41 9.33 0.89
CA VAL A 423 -26.58 8.36 -0.20
C VAL A 423 -27.39 9.02 -1.31
N GLU A 424 -26.78 9.17 -2.48
CA GLU A 424 -27.37 9.76 -3.69
C GLU A 424 -27.64 8.65 -4.71
N PHE A 425 -28.91 8.51 -5.13
CA PHE A 425 -29.38 7.37 -5.93
C PHE A 425 -29.05 7.52 -7.42
N GLU A 426 -29.24 8.71 -8.00
CA GLU A 426 -28.86 9.01 -9.39
C GLU A 426 -27.36 8.75 -9.64
N GLY A 427 -26.51 9.16 -8.69
CA GLY A 427 -25.07 8.95 -8.77
C GLY A 427 -24.60 7.55 -8.36
N ALA A 428 -25.46 6.76 -7.71
CA ALA A 428 -25.14 5.52 -7.01
C ALA A 428 -23.94 5.65 -6.06
N VAL A 429 -23.94 6.69 -5.21
CA VAL A 429 -22.80 7.06 -4.35
C VAL A 429 -23.24 7.34 -2.92
N GLY A 430 -22.39 6.99 -1.95
CA GLY A 430 -22.50 7.41 -0.56
C GLY A 430 -21.33 8.32 -0.19
N THR A 431 -21.59 9.54 0.28
CA THR A 431 -20.55 10.51 0.64
C THR A 431 -20.68 10.92 2.10
N GLY A 432 -19.59 10.84 2.85
CA GLY A 432 -19.58 11.11 4.29
C GLY A 432 -18.35 10.50 4.92
N LYS A 433 -17.94 10.99 6.10
CA LYS A 433 -16.78 10.44 6.81
C LYS A 433 -17.27 9.45 7.86
N ALA A 434 -17.27 8.17 7.53
CA ALA A 434 -17.73 7.10 8.42
C ALA A 434 -16.86 5.84 8.29
N THR A 435 -17.13 4.83 9.12
CA THR A 435 -16.41 3.54 9.04
C THR A 435 -16.71 2.83 7.72
N VAL A 436 -15.79 1.98 7.26
CA VAL A 436 -16.00 1.18 6.04
C VAL A 436 -17.21 0.26 6.22
N ASP A 437 -17.39 -0.35 7.39
CA ASP A 437 -18.60 -1.13 7.75
C ASP A 437 -19.88 -0.32 7.54
N PHE A 438 -19.94 0.91 8.06
CA PHE A 438 -21.12 1.75 7.88
C PHE A 438 -21.35 2.12 6.41
N HIS A 439 -20.27 2.39 5.64
CA HIS A 439 -20.38 2.63 4.21
C HIS A 439 -20.91 1.42 3.43
N ILE A 440 -20.63 0.18 3.85
CA ILE A 440 -21.19 -1.03 3.23
C ILE A 440 -22.70 -1.07 3.46
N ARG A 441 -23.13 -0.89 4.72
CA ARG A 441 -24.55 -0.88 5.09
C ARG A 441 -25.30 0.25 4.40
N ALA A 442 -24.75 1.47 4.38
CA ALA A 442 -25.37 2.60 3.70
C ALA A 442 -25.43 2.39 2.18
N ALA A 443 -24.38 1.83 1.57
CA ALA A 443 -24.37 1.56 0.13
C ALA A 443 -25.30 0.41 -0.28
N SER A 444 -25.71 -0.48 0.63
CA SER A 444 -26.72 -1.50 0.32
C SER A 444 -28.08 -0.88 -0.05
N LEU A 445 -28.37 0.34 0.44
CA LEU A 445 -29.52 1.12 0.01
C LEU A 445 -29.49 1.44 -1.49
N LEU A 446 -28.32 1.48 -2.14
CA LEU A 446 -28.21 1.72 -3.59
C LEU A 446 -28.57 0.47 -4.41
N ALA A 447 -28.61 -0.71 -3.77
CA ALA A 447 -28.88 -1.98 -4.41
C ALA A 447 -30.38 -2.37 -4.37
N VAL A 448 -31.30 -1.42 -4.15
CA VAL A 448 -32.74 -1.66 -3.86
C VAL A 448 -33.40 -2.77 -4.70
N ARG A 449 -33.18 -2.77 -6.02
CA ARG A 449 -33.82 -3.74 -6.94
C ARG A 449 -33.26 -5.14 -6.82
N ARG A 450 -32.04 -5.28 -6.33
CA ARG A 450 -31.31 -6.55 -6.10
C ARG A 450 -30.43 -6.37 -4.86
N PRO A 451 -31.06 -6.38 -3.67
CA PRO A 451 -30.42 -5.99 -2.42
C PRO A 451 -29.30 -6.96 -2.06
N LEU A 452 -28.31 -6.44 -1.34
CA LEU A 452 -27.32 -7.28 -0.67
C LEU A 452 -28.02 -8.02 0.48
N THR A 453 -27.74 -9.31 0.62
CA THR A 453 -28.29 -10.10 1.73
C THR A 453 -27.56 -9.78 3.03
N ASP A 454 -28.17 -10.11 4.18
CA ASP A 454 -27.49 -9.98 5.47
C ASP A 454 -26.23 -10.86 5.54
N GLU A 455 -26.24 -12.02 4.88
CA GLU A 455 -25.09 -12.92 4.75
C GLU A 455 -23.94 -12.26 3.96
N ASP A 456 -24.27 -11.49 2.91
CA ASP A 456 -23.28 -10.74 2.15
C ASP A 456 -22.60 -9.69 3.01
N ILE A 457 -23.40 -8.94 3.77
CA ILE A 457 -22.90 -7.89 4.67
C ILE A 457 -22.00 -8.53 5.74
N VAL A 458 -22.46 -9.61 6.37
CA VAL A 458 -21.68 -10.36 7.37
C VAL A 458 -20.36 -10.86 6.79
N THR A 459 -20.35 -11.39 5.57
CA THR A 459 -19.13 -11.85 4.91
C THR A 459 -18.14 -10.70 4.67
N LEU A 460 -18.64 -9.53 4.26
CA LEU A 460 -17.82 -8.36 4.00
C LEU A 460 -17.31 -7.69 5.28
N THR A 461 -18.03 -7.77 6.39
CA THR A 461 -17.70 -7.11 7.67
C THR A 461 -17.05 -8.06 8.68
N GLY A 462 -17.12 -9.37 8.43
CA GLY A 462 -16.56 -10.41 9.30
C GLY A 462 -17.28 -10.55 10.64
N ASP A 463 -18.56 -10.16 10.70
CA ASP A 463 -19.40 -10.16 11.91
C ASP A 463 -20.00 -11.53 12.28
#